data_AF-A0A444MFJ7-F1
#
_entry.id   AF-A0A444MFJ7-F1
#
_cell.length_a   1.000
_cell.length_b   1.000
_cell.length_c   1.000
_cell.angle_alpha   90.00
_cell.angle_beta   90.00
_cell.angle_gamma   90.00
#
_symmetry.space_group_name_H-M   'P 1'
#
loop_
_entity.id
_entity.type
_entity.pdbx_description
1 polymer ?
#
loop_
_entity_poly.entity_id
_entity_poly.type
_entity_poly.pdbx_seq_one_letter_code
_entity_poly.pdbx_strand_id
1 'polypeptide(L)'
;MKYGIFPGILLLLAGCGAQVAGPGAAVAPVSGVSRAQAIAAECRLLEEAHRRVASAQGRASADILTGCPGHETLRDEMPLKAQTAALRRANAAQIPPVVQGLGVQGPRIYRRMITRGVPEAVAQQLAASDLMAQAARR
;
A
#
# COMPACT_ATOMS: atom_id res chain seq x y z
N MET A 1 -22.84 -39.64 -54.42
CA MET A 1 -21.90 -38.82 -53.63
C MET A 1 -22.70 -37.59 -53.16
N LYS A 2 -23.46 -37.60 -52.06
CA LYS A 2 -23.11 -37.65 -50.62
C LYS A 2 -22.10 -36.58 -50.20
N TYR A 3 -22.57 -35.38 -49.86
CA TYR A 3 -21.89 -34.45 -48.96
C TYR A 3 -22.88 -33.96 -47.91
N GLY A 4 -22.57 -34.33 -46.66
CA GLY A 4 -23.41 -34.16 -45.50
C GLY A 4 -23.26 -32.78 -44.87
N ILE A 5 -24.37 -32.32 -44.33
CA ILE A 5 -24.53 -31.18 -43.45
C ILE A 5 -23.84 -31.51 -42.13
N PHE A 6 -22.83 -30.73 -41.73
CA PHE A 6 -22.29 -30.73 -40.36
C PHE A 6 -22.55 -29.36 -39.74
N PRO A 7 -23.56 -29.24 -38.85
CA PRO A 7 -23.70 -28.07 -37.99
C PRO A 7 -22.65 -28.17 -36.88
N GLY A 8 -21.74 -27.20 -36.84
CA GLY A 8 -20.77 -27.02 -35.76
C GLY A 8 -21.51 -26.78 -34.45
N ILE A 9 -21.48 -27.79 -33.60
CA ILE A 9 -22.06 -27.80 -32.26
C ILE A 9 -21.35 -26.75 -31.40
N LEU A 10 -22.11 -25.73 -31.00
CA LEU A 10 -21.80 -24.79 -29.93
C LEU A 10 -21.67 -25.58 -28.62
N LEU A 11 -20.44 -25.81 -28.17
CA LEU A 11 -20.14 -26.32 -26.83
C LEU A 11 -20.26 -25.16 -25.82
N LEU A 12 -21.47 -24.98 -25.29
CA LEU A 12 -21.75 -24.19 -24.11
C LEU A 12 -21.20 -24.92 -22.87
N LEU A 13 -20.08 -24.43 -22.34
CA LEU A 13 -19.57 -24.79 -21.01
C LEU A 13 -20.46 -24.16 -19.94
N ALA A 14 -21.62 -24.76 -19.66
CA ALA A 14 -22.42 -24.50 -18.47
C ALA A 14 -21.98 -25.47 -17.37
N GLY A 15 -21.01 -25.06 -16.55
CA GLY A 15 -20.45 -25.87 -15.45
C GLY A 15 -20.67 -25.20 -14.08
N CYS A 16 -21.69 -25.68 -13.38
CA CYS A 16 -21.89 -25.73 -11.92
C CYS A 16 -21.24 -24.67 -11.00
N GLY A 17 -21.87 -23.49 -10.88
CA GLY A 17 -21.81 -22.69 -9.66
C GLY A 17 -22.89 -23.15 -8.69
N ALA A 18 -22.66 -24.25 -7.96
CA ALA A 18 -23.54 -24.67 -6.88
C ALA A 18 -23.42 -23.67 -5.71
N GLN A 19 -24.32 -22.70 -5.68
CA GLN A 19 -24.45 -21.73 -4.58
C GLN A 19 -25.16 -22.44 -3.42
N VAL A 20 -24.39 -22.94 -2.47
CA VAL A 20 -24.93 -23.38 -1.17
C VAL A 20 -25.27 -22.10 -0.38
N ALA A 21 -26.52 -21.66 -0.49
CA ALA A 21 -27.09 -20.61 0.34
C ALA A 21 -27.36 -21.19 1.74
N GLY A 22 -26.35 -21.14 2.61
CA GLY A 22 -26.54 -21.34 4.04
C GLY A 22 -27.27 -20.12 4.64
N PRO A 23 -28.23 -20.31 5.56
CA PRO A 23 -28.86 -19.20 6.28
C PRO A 23 -27.94 -18.71 7.39
N GLY A 24 -26.79 -18.16 6.99
CA GLY A 24 -26.01 -17.25 7.81
C GLY A 24 -26.16 -15.90 7.15
N ALA A 25 -26.90 -14.99 7.79
CA ALA A 25 -26.96 -13.60 7.37
C ALA A 25 -25.53 -13.15 7.03
N ALA A 26 -25.27 -12.87 5.76
CA ALA A 26 -24.04 -12.23 5.35
C ALA A 26 -24.02 -10.90 6.10
N VAL A 27 -23.28 -10.86 7.20
CA VAL A 27 -22.93 -9.61 7.86
C VAL A 27 -22.16 -8.86 6.80
N ALA A 28 -22.84 -7.93 6.12
CA ALA A 28 -22.17 -6.99 5.24
C ALA A 28 -21.03 -6.38 6.07
N PRO A 29 -19.76 -6.40 5.59
CA PRO A 29 -18.68 -5.80 6.34
C PRO A 29 -19.07 -4.36 6.63
N VAL A 30 -19.25 -4.06 7.91
CA VAL A 30 -19.60 -2.72 8.37
C VAL A 30 -18.46 -1.82 7.91
N SER A 31 -18.82 -0.83 7.11
CA SER A 31 -17.96 0.16 6.47
C SER A 31 -16.81 0.63 7.35
N GLY A 32 -15.59 0.69 6.82
CA GLY A 32 -14.47 1.27 7.55
C GLY A 32 -13.33 1.66 6.62
N VAL A 33 -13.41 2.87 6.06
CA VAL A 33 -12.41 3.49 5.16
C VAL A 33 -12.30 2.82 3.78
N SER A 34 -12.60 3.57 2.72
CA SER A 34 -12.42 3.08 1.35
C SER A 34 -10.94 2.93 1.01
N ARG A 35 -10.59 2.05 0.05
CA ARG A 35 -9.20 1.91 -0.43
C ARG A 35 -8.60 3.25 -0.85
N ALA A 36 -9.38 4.10 -1.52
CA ALA A 36 -8.95 5.43 -1.93
C ALA A 36 -8.63 6.33 -0.74
N GLN A 37 -9.48 6.34 0.30
CA GLN A 37 -9.24 7.10 1.53
C GLN A 37 -7.98 6.60 2.25
N ALA A 38 -7.76 5.29 2.26
CA ALA A 38 -6.61 4.70 2.91
C ALA A 38 -5.29 5.03 2.20
N ILE A 39 -5.30 5.04 0.86
CA ILE A 39 -4.17 5.51 0.04
C ILE A 39 -3.93 7.01 0.28
N ALA A 40 -4.98 7.83 0.29
CA ALA A 40 -4.85 9.27 0.53
C ALA A 40 -4.30 9.57 1.94
N ALA A 41 -4.65 8.79 2.96
CA ALA A 41 -4.08 8.93 4.30
C ALA A 41 -2.59 8.57 4.34
N GLU A 42 -2.21 7.46 3.71
CA GLU A 42 -0.80 7.07 3.59
C GLU A 42 0.02 8.10 2.81
N CYS A 43 -0.54 8.67 1.73
CA CYS A 43 0.15 9.71 0.96
C CYS A 43 0.31 11.03 1.71
N ARG A 44 -0.69 11.46 2.49
CA ARG A 44 -0.54 12.63 3.38
C ARG A 44 0.58 12.44 4.41
N LEU A 45 0.73 11.23 4.95
CA LEU A 45 1.85 10.89 5.83
C LEU A 45 3.20 10.98 5.08
N LEU A 46 3.27 10.49 3.83
CA LEU A 46 4.49 10.53 3.02
C LEU A 46 4.84 11.94 2.55
N GLU A 47 3.86 12.80 2.27
CA GLU A 47 4.04 14.23 1.99
C GLU A 47 4.64 14.96 3.20
N GLU A 48 4.12 14.70 4.40
CA GLU A 48 4.70 15.25 5.61
C GLU A 48 6.12 14.74 5.85
N ALA A 49 6.38 13.45 5.60
CA ALA A 49 7.72 12.88 5.67
C ALA A 49 8.67 13.57 4.67
N HIS A 50 8.24 13.73 3.42
CA HIS A 50 9.00 14.43 2.38
C HIS A 50 9.33 15.87 2.80
N ARG A 51 8.36 16.63 3.34
CA ARG A 51 8.60 17.99 3.86
C ARG A 51 9.64 18.00 4.98
N ARG A 52 9.56 17.08 5.95
CA ARG A 52 10.53 16.99 7.07
C ARG A 52 11.93 16.58 6.62
N VAL A 53 12.02 15.69 5.63
CA VAL A 53 13.32 15.32 5.05
C VAL A 53 13.93 16.51 4.32
N ALA A 54 13.12 17.21 3.51
CA ALA A 54 13.58 18.39 2.78
C ALA A 54 14.03 19.51 3.74
N SER A 55 13.30 19.74 4.83
CA SER A 55 13.70 20.75 5.82
C SER A 55 14.96 20.36 6.60
N ALA A 56 15.17 19.08 6.90
CA ALA A 56 16.34 18.60 7.64
C ALA A 56 17.60 18.47 6.77
N GLN A 57 17.47 18.16 5.48
CA GLN A 57 18.58 17.80 4.60
C GLN A 57 18.74 18.74 3.38
N GLY A 58 17.90 19.76 3.27
CA GLY A 58 17.85 20.69 2.13
C GLY A 58 17.24 20.10 0.86
N ARG A 59 17.02 18.78 0.80
CA ARG A 59 16.33 18.08 -0.29
C ARG A 59 15.72 16.77 0.21
N ALA A 60 14.64 16.34 -0.44
CA ALA A 60 14.04 15.03 -0.23
C ALA A 60 13.98 14.26 -1.56
N SER A 61 14.02 12.93 -1.48
CA SER A 61 13.92 12.08 -2.66
C SER A 61 12.46 12.04 -3.15
N ALA A 62 12.28 12.17 -4.46
CA ALA A 62 10.98 12.03 -5.12
C ALA A 62 10.34 10.66 -4.85
N ASP A 63 11.16 9.62 -4.65
CA ASP A 63 10.75 8.23 -4.36
C ASP A 63 9.84 8.10 -3.12
N ILE A 64 9.92 9.06 -2.19
CA ILE A 64 9.01 9.13 -1.03
C ILE A 64 7.56 9.23 -1.51
N LEU A 65 7.31 9.98 -2.58
CA LEU A 65 6.00 10.33 -3.11
C LEU A 65 5.60 9.50 -4.34
N THR A 66 6.46 8.63 -4.86
CA THR A 66 6.13 7.80 -6.03
C THR A 66 4.84 7.00 -5.78
N GLY A 67 3.88 7.10 -6.72
CA GLY A 67 2.59 6.41 -6.66
C GLY A 67 1.56 7.06 -5.74
N CYS A 68 1.83 8.27 -5.23
CA CYS A 68 0.82 9.09 -4.59
C CYS A 68 0.00 9.90 -5.60
N PRO A 69 -1.31 10.13 -5.35
CA PRO A 69 -2.12 11.02 -6.18
C PRO A 69 -1.51 12.42 -6.27
N GLY A 70 -1.47 13.02 -7.46
CA GLY A 70 -0.81 14.30 -7.73
C GLY A 70 0.70 14.21 -8.01
N HIS A 71 1.27 13.01 -7.95
CA HIS A 71 2.68 12.72 -8.18
C HIS A 71 2.91 11.65 -9.25
N GLU A 72 2.00 11.53 -10.21
CA GLU A 72 1.96 10.46 -11.23
C GLU A 72 3.16 10.48 -12.18
N THR A 73 3.79 11.64 -12.34
CA THR A 73 4.97 11.82 -13.20
C THR A 73 6.29 11.51 -12.50
N LEU A 74 6.29 11.37 -11.17
CA LEU A 74 7.49 11.01 -10.44
C LEU A 74 7.93 9.58 -10.80
N ARG A 75 9.25 9.40 -10.88
CA ARG A 75 9.88 8.11 -11.14
C ARG A 75 10.82 7.80 -10.00
N ASP A 76 11.10 6.51 -9.82
CA ASP A 76 12.11 6.08 -8.86
C ASP A 76 13.49 6.53 -9.36
N GLU A 77 14.11 7.42 -8.61
CA GLU A 77 15.44 8.00 -8.90
C GLU A 77 16.53 7.35 -8.07
N MET A 78 16.19 6.63 -6.98
CA MET A 78 17.17 6.00 -6.11
C MET A 78 17.94 4.91 -6.87
N PRO A 79 19.28 4.98 -6.94
CA PRO A 79 20.08 3.93 -7.54
C PRO A 79 19.87 2.59 -6.84
N LEU A 80 19.99 1.47 -7.55
CA LEU A 80 19.74 0.13 -7.00
C LEU A 80 20.50 -0.13 -5.68
N LYS A 81 21.77 0.29 -5.60
CA LYS A 81 22.59 0.18 -4.37
C LYS A 81 21.95 0.91 -3.18
N ALA A 82 21.38 2.08 -3.41
CA ALA A 82 20.69 2.86 -2.39
C ALA A 82 19.34 2.23 -2.02
N GLN A 83 18.60 1.66 -2.98
CA GLN A 83 17.37 0.92 -2.71
C GLN A 83 17.63 -0.30 -1.82
N THR A 84 18.66 -1.10 -2.13
CA THR A 84 19.06 -2.24 -1.30
C THR A 84 19.48 -1.79 0.10
N ALA A 85 20.19 -0.66 0.22
CA ALA A 85 20.54 -0.10 1.52
C ALA A 85 19.31 0.35 2.32
N ALA A 86 18.34 1.01 1.67
CA ALA A 86 17.09 1.41 2.28
C ALA A 86 16.26 0.22 2.75
N LEU A 87 16.18 -0.85 1.96
CA LEU A 87 15.51 -2.09 2.35
C LEU A 87 16.18 -2.75 3.57
N ARG A 88 17.52 -2.84 3.59
CA ARG A 88 18.24 -3.37 4.76
C ARG A 88 17.96 -2.54 6.01
N ARG A 89 17.96 -1.21 5.90
CA ARG A 89 17.61 -0.31 7.02
C ARG A 89 16.17 -0.55 7.48
N ALA A 90 15.21 -0.62 6.56
CA ALA A 90 13.80 -0.86 6.91
C ALA A 90 13.59 -2.20 7.63
N ASN A 91 14.31 -3.24 7.22
CA ASN A 91 14.26 -4.54 7.88
C ASN A 91 14.90 -4.53 9.27
N ALA A 92 15.97 -3.77 9.46
CA ALA A 92 16.66 -3.60 10.73
C ALA A 92 16.02 -2.56 11.67
N ALA A 93 15.10 -1.74 11.16
CA ALA A 93 14.50 -0.65 11.90
C ALA A 93 13.72 -1.16 13.12
N GLN A 94 13.97 -0.53 14.26
CA GLN A 94 13.24 -0.83 15.48
C GLN A 94 11.87 -0.18 15.39
N ILE A 95 10.82 -1.01 15.40
CA ILE A 95 9.45 -0.53 15.25
C ILE A 95 8.97 0.01 16.60
N PRO A 96 8.60 1.30 16.70
CA PRO A 96 8.16 1.87 17.96
C PRO A 96 6.90 1.15 18.50
N PRO A 97 6.77 0.93 19.83
CA PRO A 97 5.60 0.25 20.41
C PRO A 97 4.27 0.90 20.02
N VAL A 98 4.22 2.24 19.90
CA VAL A 98 3.04 2.97 19.43
C VAL A 98 2.61 2.55 18.02
N VAL A 99 3.56 2.27 17.13
CA VAL A 99 3.30 1.80 15.77
C VAL A 99 2.88 0.33 15.77
N GLN A 100 3.46 -0.49 16.65
CA GLN A 100 3.03 -1.88 16.83
C GLN A 100 1.57 -1.97 17.31
N GLY A 101 1.14 -1.02 18.16
CA GLY A 101 -0.23 -0.89 18.63
C GLY A 101 -1.26 -0.53 17.54
N LEU A 102 -0.83 -0.08 16.36
CA LEU A 102 -1.70 0.21 15.20
C LEU A 102 -2.02 -1.03 14.35
N GLY A 103 -1.76 -2.23 14.88
CA GLY A 103 -1.98 -3.49 14.18
C GLY A 103 -1.00 -3.72 13.04
N VAL A 104 -1.36 -4.58 12.08
CA VAL A 104 -0.44 -5.04 11.03
C VAL A 104 -0.03 -3.91 10.06
N GLN A 105 -0.86 -2.88 9.89
CA GLN A 105 -0.58 -1.80 8.95
C GLN A 105 0.50 -0.83 9.44
N GLY A 106 0.53 -0.51 10.73
CA GLY A 106 1.52 0.42 11.30
C GLY A 106 2.96 0.02 10.97
N PRO A 107 3.42 -1.19 11.37
CA PRO A 107 4.74 -1.71 11.05
C PRO A 107 5.07 -1.69 9.55
N ARG A 108 4.07 -2.00 8.70
CA ARG A 108 4.25 -2.03 7.24
C ARG A 108 4.48 -0.63 6.68
N ILE A 109 3.66 0.35 7.10
CA ILE A 109 3.78 1.75 6.66
C ILE A 109 5.10 2.34 7.15
N TYR A 110 5.46 2.12 8.41
CA TYR A 110 6.72 2.59 8.99
C TYR A 110 7.95 2.07 8.22
N ARG A 111 7.98 0.76 7.91
CA ARG A 111 9.05 0.20 7.06
C ARG A 111 9.01 0.76 5.64
N ARG A 112 7.82 0.95 5.07
CA ARG A 112 7.67 1.52 3.71
C ARG A 112 8.26 2.92 3.63
N MET A 113 8.04 3.78 4.63
CA MET A 113 8.67 5.10 4.70
C MET A 113 10.19 4.99 4.55
N ILE A 114 10.81 4.09 5.33
CA ILE A 114 12.26 3.88 5.31
C ILE A 114 12.75 3.32 3.97
N THR A 115 12.02 2.36 3.37
CA THR A 115 12.37 1.82 2.05
C THR A 115 12.31 2.88 0.95
N ARG A 116 11.44 3.88 1.08
CA ARG A 116 11.30 5.00 0.14
C ARG A 116 12.28 6.15 0.40
N GLY A 117 13.23 5.96 1.32
CA GLY A 117 14.29 6.93 1.57
C GLY A 117 14.00 7.91 2.72
N VAL A 118 12.91 7.74 3.47
CA VAL A 118 12.71 8.51 4.71
C VAL A 118 13.76 8.05 5.75
N PRO A 119 14.60 8.95 6.29
CA PRO A 119 15.52 8.62 7.37
C PRO A 119 14.77 8.12 8.61
N GLU A 120 15.35 7.15 9.32
CA GLU A 120 14.70 6.55 10.48
C GLU A 120 14.33 7.57 11.55
N ALA A 121 15.17 8.58 11.82
CA ALA A 121 14.86 9.66 12.75
C ALA A 121 13.57 10.43 12.38
N VAL A 122 13.34 10.68 11.08
CA VAL A 122 12.10 11.34 10.62
C VAL A 122 10.91 10.38 10.73
N ALA A 123 11.11 9.10 10.39
CA ALA A 123 10.07 8.08 10.57
C ALA A 123 9.66 7.94 12.05
N GLN A 124 10.62 7.95 12.98
CA GLN A 124 10.37 7.92 14.43
C GLN A 124 9.57 9.13 14.91
N GLN A 125 9.86 10.33 14.41
CA GLN A 125 9.07 11.53 14.73
C GLN A 125 7.61 11.41 14.26
N LEU A 126 7.40 10.79 13.10
CA LEU A 126 6.06 10.59 12.55
C LEU A 126 5.34 9.37 13.13
N ALA A 127 6.06 8.43 13.73
CA ALA A 127 5.52 7.21 14.32
C ALA A 127 4.41 7.46 15.35
N ALA A 128 4.54 8.53 16.14
CA ALA A 128 3.57 8.93 17.17
C ALA A 128 2.55 9.97 16.69
N SER A 129 2.53 10.29 15.39
CA SER A 129 1.63 11.31 14.84
C SER A 129 0.23 10.78 14.54
N ASP A 130 -0.75 11.68 14.54
CA ASP A 130 -2.10 11.37 14.06
C ASP A 130 -2.12 10.93 12.60
N LEU A 131 -1.17 11.39 11.77
CA LEU A 131 -1.04 10.97 10.38
C LEU A 131 -0.70 9.49 10.26
N MET A 132 0.19 8.98 11.11
CA MET A 132 0.51 7.55 11.17
C MET A 132 -0.70 6.74 11.64
N ALA A 133 -1.37 7.21 12.69
CA ALA A 133 -2.58 6.56 13.18
C ALA A 133 -3.68 6.52 12.11
N GLN A 134 -3.87 7.61 11.35
CA GLN A 134 -4.84 7.68 10.25
C GLN A 134 -4.46 6.78 9.07
N ALA A 135 -3.19 6.77 8.67
CA ALA A 135 -2.70 5.94 7.57
C ALA A 135 -2.86 4.44 7.86
N ALA A 136 -2.75 4.04 9.13
CA ALA A 136 -2.88 2.67 9.58
C ALA A 136 -4.33 2.17 9.72
N ARG A 137 -5.36 3.04 9.63
CA ARG A 137 -6.77 2.63 9.70
C ARG A 137 -7.20 1.94 8.42
N ARG A 138 -7.26 0.60 8.43
CA ARG A 138 -7.79 -0.25 7.36
C ARG A 138 -8.34 -1.56 7.92
#